data_AF-A0A1Y5FHZ8-F1
#
_entry.id   AF-A0A1Y5FHZ8-F1
#
_cell.length_a   1.000
_cell.length_b   1.000
_cell.length_c   1.000
_cell.angle_alpha   90.00
_cell.angle_beta   90.00
_cell.angle_gamma   90.00
#
_symmetry.space_group_name_H-M   'P 1'
#
loop_
_entity.id
_entity.type
_entity.pdbx_description
1 polymer ?
#
loop_
_entity_poly.entity_id
_entity_poly.type
_entity_poly.pdbx_seq_one_letter_code
_entity_poly.pdbx_strand_id
1 'polypeptide(L)'
;MALADHSNGELASALDHWRVLLLAAPADPQALQQVAALQVELEKKAQVAYSKGLAALRAGRQKRARQLFETTLAARPLHSEALVQLKKIKSLQMNKSQHDNVSKTKRPAAASKEVVANDRAYRDVDQRLRSHVRRIQAYLVASQLSQADAQYQHALNIRSKDLVAKEQLASLGKKLAGSYYQHARRLMRSDLNKAIEYLQISLRYEPDDAAQSLLQRSRLIRDNLTKIQGGR
;
A
#
# COMPACT_ATOMS: atom_id res chain seq x y z
N MET A 1 -20.98 -20.64 -0.45
CA MET A 1 -20.07 -20.44 -1.60
C MET A 1 -18.62 -20.72 -1.17
N ALA A 2 -18.29 -21.93 -0.71
CA ALA A 2 -16.95 -22.24 -0.16
C ALA A 2 -16.25 -23.45 -0.82
N LEU A 3 -16.95 -24.16 -1.73
CA LEU A 3 -16.46 -25.41 -2.32
C LEU A 3 -15.52 -25.21 -3.53
N ALA A 4 -15.59 -24.07 -4.21
CA ALA A 4 -14.72 -23.80 -5.37
C ALA A 4 -13.30 -23.38 -4.96
N ASP A 5 -13.16 -22.68 -3.83
CA ASP A 5 -11.88 -22.15 -3.37
C ASP A 5 -10.96 -23.23 -2.79
N HIS A 6 -11.54 -24.25 -2.13
CA HIS A 6 -10.77 -25.37 -1.55
C HIS A 6 -10.00 -26.14 -2.62
N SER A 7 -10.66 -26.53 -3.71
CA SER A 7 -10.01 -27.31 -4.79
C SER A 7 -8.96 -26.52 -5.61
N ASN A 8 -8.96 -25.19 -5.51
CA ASN A 8 -8.00 -24.34 -6.23
C ASN A 8 -6.78 -24.04 -5.35
N GLY A 9 -7.00 -23.83 -4.05
CA GLY A 9 -5.92 -23.71 -3.07
C GLY A 9 -5.07 -24.98 -3.04
N GLU A 10 -5.71 -26.15 -3.05
CA GLU A 10 -5.01 -27.45 -3.01
C GLU A 10 -4.11 -27.69 -4.23
N LEU A 11 -4.57 -27.38 -5.45
CA LEU A 11 -3.76 -27.53 -6.66
C LEU A 11 -2.60 -26.53 -6.72
N ALA A 12 -2.84 -25.28 -6.32
CA ALA A 12 -1.78 -24.26 -6.27
C ALA A 12 -0.73 -24.62 -5.22
N SER A 13 -1.15 -25.05 -4.03
CA SER A 13 -0.24 -25.53 -2.99
C SER A 13 0.52 -26.76 -3.46
N ALA A 14 -0.13 -27.77 -4.06
CA ALA A 14 0.55 -28.94 -4.59
C ALA A 14 1.62 -28.56 -5.62
N LEU A 15 1.31 -27.64 -6.53
CA LEU A 15 2.25 -27.15 -7.53
C LEU A 15 3.47 -26.46 -6.88
N ASP A 16 3.25 -25.66 -5.84
CA ASP A 16 4.35 -25.03 -5.10
C ASP A 16 5.25 -26.05 -4.41
N HIS A 17 4.69 -27.13 -3.83
CA HIS A 17 5.49 -28.21 -3.24
C HIS A 17 6.35 -28.92 -4.30
N TRP A 18 5.80 -29.23 -5.47
CA TRP A 18 6.57 -29.84 -6.56
C TRP A 18 7.64 -28.91 -7.14
N ARG A 19 7.40 -27.59 -7.16
CA ARG A 19 8.43 -26.60 -7.54
C ARG A 19 9.58 -26.56 -6.54
N VAL A 20 9.30 -26.66 -5.24
CA VAL A 20 10.36 -26.74 -4.22
C VAL A 20 11.20 -28.00 -4.40
N LEU A 21 10.58 -29.13 -4.74
CA LEU A 21 11.30 -30.36 -5.07
C LEU A 21 12.21 -30.19 -6.30
N LEU A 22 11.76 -29.48 -7.34
CA LEU A 22 12.59 -29.17 -8.51
C LEU A 22 13.76 -28.22 -8.19
N LEU A 23 13.64 -27.35 -7.20
CA LEU A 23 14.77 -26.53 -6.76
C LEU A 23 15.86 -27.38 -6.08
N ALA A 24 15.47 -28.46 -5.39
CA ALA A 24 16.40 -29.40 -4.76
C ALA A 24 16.97 -30.43 -5.76
N ALA A 25 16.18 -30.86 -6.74
CA ALA A 25 16.56 -31.82 -7.77
C ALA A 25 16.04 -31.39 -9.16
N PRO A 26 16.78 -30.53 -9.89
CA PRO A 26 16.31 -29.92 -11.15
C PRO A 26 16.08 -30.90 -12.31
N ALA A 27 16.68 -32.09 -12.23
CA ALA A 27 16.63 -33.11 -13.26
C ALA A 27 15.65 -34.26 -12.95
N ASP A 28 14.85 -34.17 -11.88
CA ASP A 28 13.88 -35.21 -11.55
C ASP A 28 12.73 -35.24 -12.58
N PRO A 29 12.65 -36.29 -13.42
CA PRO A 29 11.63 -36.39 -14.46
C PRO A 29 10.22 -36.51 -13.89
N GLN A 30 10.05 -37.07 -12.67
CA GLN A 30 8.73 -37.20 -12.05
C GLN A 30 8.21 -35.85 -11.59
N ALA A 31 9.03 -35.06 -10.90
CA ALA A 31 8.66 -33.71 -10.48
C ALA A 31 8.35 -32.80 -11.69
N LEU A 32 9.13 -32.90 -12.78
CA LEU A 32 8.84 -32.16 -14.03
C LEU A 32 7.49 -32.54 -14.64
N GLN A 33 7.17 -33.83 -14.71
CA GLN A 33 5.88 -34.31 -15.22
C GLN A 33 4.71 -33.84 -14.35
N GLN A 34 4.84 -33.91 -13.02
CA GLN A 34 3.79 -33.49 -12.10
C GLN A 34 3.54 -31.98 -12.16
N VAL A 35 4.59 -31.17 -12.24
CA VAL A 35 4.46 -29.72 -12.43
C VAL A 35 3.78 -29.41 -13.75
N ALA A 36 4.15 -30.07 -14.86
CA ALA A 36 3.51 -29.87 -16.15
C ALA A 36 2.02 -30.26 -16.13
N ALA A 37 1.67 -31.39 -15.52
CA ALA A 37 0.29 -31.84 -15.40
C ALA A 37 -0.57 -30.84 -14.60
N LEU A 38 -0.09 -30.41 -13.43
CA LEU A 38 -0.79 -29.44 -12.57
C LEU A 38 -0.93 -28.07 -13.25
N GLN A 39 0.07 -27.64 -14.02
CA GLN A 39 -0.02 -26.41 -14.81
C GLN A 39 -1.14 -26.48 -15.85
N VAL A 40 -1.23 -27.58 -16.60
CA VAL A 40 -2.28 -27.77 -17.61
C VAL A 40 -3.68 -27.76 -16.97
N GLU A 41 -3.84 -28.36 -15.79
CA GLU A 41 -5.12 -28.34 -15.08
C GLU A 41 -5.49 -26.92 -14.59
N LEU A 42 -4.53 -26.19 -14.02
CA LEU A 42 -4.74 -24.81 -13.60
C LEU A 42 -5.07 -23.90 -14.78
N GLU A 43 -4.42 -24.09 -15.94
CA GLU A 43 -4.73 -23.34 -17.16
C GLU A 43 -6.15 -23.62 -17.66
N LYS A 44 -6.57 -24.89 -17.70
CA LYS A 44 -7.95 -25.24 -18.07
C LYS A 44 -8.96 -24.59 -17.13
N LYS A 45 -8.72 -24.64 -15.81
CA LYS A 45 -9.57 -23.99 -14.81
C LYS A 45 -9.60 -22.46 -14.99
N ALA A 46 -8.45 -21.84 -15.22
CA ALA A 46 -8.34 -20.41 -15.49
C ALA A 46 -9.15 -20.02 -16.74
N GLN A 47 -9.04 -20.79 -17.83
CA GLN A 47 -9.77 -20.51 -19.07
C GLN A 47 -11.29 -20.64 -18.91
N VAL A 48 -11.75 -21.65 -18.16
CA VAL A 48 -13.17 -21.83 -17.83
C VAL A 48 -13.68 -20.69 -16.96
N ALA A 49 -12.91 -20.25 -15.96
CA ALA A 49 -13.28 -19.10 -15.14
C ALA A 49 -13.33 -17.79 -15.96
N TYR A 50 -12.36 -17.60 -16.86
CA TYR A 50 -12.25 -16.42 -17.72
C TYR A 50 -13.44 -16.30 -18.68
N SER A 51 -13.77 -17.37 -19.39
CA SER A 51 -14.91 -17.43 -20.31
C SER A 51 -16.25 -17.18 -19.59
N LYS A 52 -16.44 -17.75 -18.40
CA LYS A 52 -17.59 -17.45 -17.54
C LYS A 52 -17.61 -15.98 -17.10
N GLY A 53 -16.45 -15.40 -16.81
CA GLY A 53 -16.29 -13.98 -16.47
C GLY A 53 -16.73 -13.06 -17.61
N LEU A 54 -16.34 -13.36 -18.84
CA LEU A 54 -16.77 -12.63 -20.04
C LEU A 54 -18.29 -12.75 -20.27
N ALA A 55 -18.86 -13.95 -20.10
CA ALA A 55 -20.31 -14.14 -20.20
C ALA A 55 -21.07 -13.32 -19.13
N ALA A 56 -20.55 -13.29 -17.90
CA ALA A 56 -21.12 -12.48 -16.82
C ALA A 56 -21.02 -10.97 -17.10
N LEU A 57 -19.94 -10.50 -17.75
CA LEU A 57 -19.81 -9.12 -18.21
C LEU A 57 -20.86 -8.75 -19.26
N ARG A 58 -21.04 -9.61 -20.28
CA ARG A 58 -22.06 -9.41 -21.33
C ARG A 58 -23.47 -9.37 -20.74
N ALA A 59 -23.73 -10.17 -19.70
CA ALA A 59 -24.99 -10.18 -18.97
C ALA A 59 -25.16 -9.01 -17.97
N GLY A 60 -24.22 -8.04 -17.92
CA GLY A 60 -24.27 -6.89 -17.00
C GLY A 60 -24.00 -7.22 -15.52
N ARG A 61 -23.64 -8.46 -15.20
CA ARG A 61 -23.42 -8.95 -13.82
C ARG A 61 -22.00 -8.65 -13.35
N GLN A 62 -21.66 -7.37 -13.22
CA GLN A 62 -20.30 -6.90 -12.94
C GLN A 62 -19.66 -7.51 -11.66
N LYS A 63 -20.44 -7.65 -10.56
CA LYS A 63 -19.94 -8.27 -9.31
C LYS A 63 -19.50 -9.72 -9.52
N ARG A 64 -20.31 -10.49 -10.25
CA ARG A 64 -20.05 -11.91 -10.54
C ARG A 64 -18.90 -12.07 -11.53
N ALA A 65 -18.82 -11.20 -12.54
CA ALA A 65 -17.71 -11.17 -13.47
C ALA A 65 -16.38 -10.90 -12.77
N ARG A 66 -16.36 -9.95 -11.82
CA ARG A 66 -15.18 -9.65 -11.01
C ARG A 66 -14.66 -10.88 -10.25
N GLN A 67 -15.54 -11.56 -9.52
CA GLN A 67 -15.18 -12.77 -8.78
C GLN A 67 -14.58 -13.83 -9.71
N LEU A 68 -15.15 -14.02 -10.90
CA LEU A 68 -14.66 -14.98 -11.89
C LEU A 68 -13.28 -14.59 -12.45
N PHE A 69 -13.02 -13.31 -12.68
CA PHE A 69 -11.67 -12.86 -13.07
C PHE A 69 -10.65 -12.98 -11.94
N GLU A 70 -11.07 -12.78 -10.68
CA GLU A 70 -10.20 -13.04 -9.52
C GLU A 70 -9.85 -14.53 -9.42
N THR A 71 -10.81 -15.44 -9.63
CA THR A 71 -10.51 -16.89 -9.69
C THR A 71 -9.61 -17.27 -10.86
N THR A 72 -9.69 -16.55 -11.98
CA THR A 72 -8.80 -16.74 -13.13
C THR A 72 -7.35 -16.37 -12.76
N LEU A 73 -7.16 -15.26 -12.04
CA LEU A 73 -5.84 -14.82 -11.61
C LEU A 73 -5.26 -15.65 -10.48
N ALA A 74 -6.10 -16.24 -9.63
CA ALA A 74 -5.65 -17.20 -8.63
C ALA A 74 -4.99 -18.43 -9.28
N ALA A 75 -5.53 -18.91 -10.40
CA ALA A 75 -4.96 -20.02 -11.15
C ALA A 75 -3.82 -19.60 -12.10
N ARG A 76 -3.89 -18.40 -12.69
CA ARG A 76 -2.85 -17.84 -13.57
C ARG A 76 -2.58 -16.37 -13.25
N PRO A 77 -1.60 -16.08 -12.37
CA PRO A 77 -1.31 -14.71 -11.92
C PRO A 77 -0.93 -13.75 -13.06
N LEU A 78 -0.34 -14.27 -14.14
CA LEU A 78 0.15 -13.49 -15.28
C LEU A 78 -0.86 -13.38 -16.44
N HIS A 79 -2.15 -13.68 -16.22
CA HIS A 79 -3.14 -13.54 -17.28
C HIS A 79 -3.50 -12.07 -17.54
N SER A 80 -2.85 -11.51 -18.57
CA SER A 80 -2.95 -10.08 -18.96
C SER A 80 -4.39 -9.64 -19.23
N GLU A 81 -5.18 -10.45 -19.93
CA GLU A 81 -6.55 -10.08 -20.31
C GLU A 81 -7.49 -9.97 -19.11
N ALA A 82 -7.42 -10.91 -18.16
CA ALA A 82 -8.21 -10.87 -16.93
C ALA A 82 -7.91 -9.61 -16.08
N LEU A 83 -6.64 -9.20 -16.03
CA LEU A 83 -6.24 -7.95 -15.37
C LEU A 83 -6.84 -6.72 -16.04
N VAL A 84 -6.86 -6.67 -17.37
CA VAL A 84 -7.47 -5.57 -18.14
C VAL A 84 -8.96 -5.49 -17.83
N GLN A 85 -9.67 -6.61 -17.83
CA GLN A 85 -11.10 -6.64 -17.51
C GLN A 85 -11.39 -6.20 -16.07
N LEU A 86 -10.58 -6.60 -15.10
CA LEU A 86 -10.72 -6.14 -13.71
C LEU A 86 -10.50 -4.63 -13.55
N LYS A 87 -9.48 -4.08 -14.22
CA LYS A 87 -9.25 -2.62 -14.24
C LYS A 87 -10.46 -1.87 -14.80
N LYS A 88 -11.04 -2.38 -15.89
CA LYS A 88 -12.25 -1.81 -16.52
C LYS A 88 -13.47 -1.88 -15.60
N ILE A 89 -13.70 -3.00 -14.91
CA ILE A 89 -14.81 -3.10 -13.94
C ILE A 89 -14.60 -2.10 -12.79
N LYS A 90 -13.37 -1.97 -12.29
CA LYS A 90 -13.05 -1.05 -11.19
C LYS A 90 -13.24 0.42 -11.58
N SER A 91 -12.86 0.82 -12.78
CA SER A 91 -13.10 2.19 -13.26
C SER A 91 -14.58 2.50 -13.44
N LEU A 92 -15.37 1.55 -13.98
CA LEU A 92 -16.82 1.70 -14.10
C LEU A 92 -17.50 1.84 -12.73
N GLN A 93 -17.04 1.12 -11.72
CA GLN A 93 -17.55 1.25 -10.34
C GLN A 93 -17.21 2.60 -9.70
N MET A 94 -16.01 3.13 -9.95
CA MET A 94 -15.64 4.47 -9.48
C MET A 94 -16.50 5.55 -10.11
N ASN A 95 -16.69 5.50 -11.43
CA ASN A 95 -17.51 6.48 -12.15
C ASN A 95 -18.99 6.41 -11.74
N LYS A 96 -19.53 5.20 -11.54
CA LYS A 96 -20.92 5.03 -11.08
C LYS A 96 -21.14 5.60 -9.68
N SER A 97 -20.22 5.38 -8.76
CA SER A 97 -20.27 5.97 -7.41
C SER A 97 -20.20 7.50 -7.44
N GLN A 98 -19.52 8.08 -8.43
CA GLN A 98 -19.47 9.53 -8.63
C GLN A 98 -20.78 10.09 -9.22
N HIS A 99 -21.43 9.36 -10.11
CA HIS A 99 -22.70 9.79 -10.73
C HIS A 99 -23.94 9.54 -9.86
N ASP A 100 -24.01 8.44 -9.10
CA ASP A 100 -25.15 8.15 -8.20
C ASP A 100 -25.28 9.20 -7.08
N ASN A 101 -24.18 9.86 -6.70
CA ASN A 101 -24.19 11.02 -5.79
C ASN A 101 -24.74 12.31 -6.43
N VAL A 102 -24.71 12.42 -7.76
CA VAL A 102 -25.15 13.60 -8.52
C VAL A 102 -26.66 13.53 -8.84
N SER A 103 -27.24 12.33 -8.94
CA SER A 103 -28.63 12.15 -9.37
C SER A 103 -29.70 12.29 -8.28
N LYS A 104 -29.33 12.43 -6.99
CA LYS A 104 -30.30 12.58 -5.87
C LYS A 104 -30.77 14.01 -5.59
N THR A 105 -30.37 15.01 -6.38
CA THR A 105 -30.85 16.39 -6.22
C THR A 105 -31.49 16.91 -7.50
N LYS A 106 -32.81 16.70 -7.63
CA LYS A 106 -33.64 17.25 -8.70
C LYS A 106 -34.28 18.57 -8.24
N ARG A 107 -33.61 19.68 -8.60
CA ARG A 107 -34.07 21.10 -8.86
C ARG A 107 -34.66 21.99 -7.71
N PRO A 108 -34.69 23.35 -7.85
CA PRO A 108 -34.32 24.23 -8.99
C PRO A 108 -33.36 25.43 -8.73
N ALA A 109 -32.93 26.04 -9.85
CA ALA A 109 -32.47 27.42 -10.14
C ALA A 109 -31.22 28.01 -9.42
N ALA A 110 -30.01 27.90 -9.98
CA ALA A 110 -29.40 28.72 -11.06
C ALA A 110 -28.56 29.95 -10.63
N ALA A 111 -28.59 30.40 -9.36
CA ALA A 111 -27.72 31.52 -8.91
C ALA A 111 -26.64 31.14 -7.87
N SER A 112 -26.64 29.91 -7.36
CA SER A 112 -25.85 29.48 -6.18
C SER A 112 -24.74 28.45 -6.48
N LYS A 113 -24.40 28.21 -7.75
CA LYS A 113 -23.51 27.10 -8.15
C LYS A 113 -22.04 27.30 -7.78
N GLU A 114 -21.51 28.53 -7.81
CA GLU A 114 -20.07 28.75 -7.53
C GLU A 114 -19.73 28.73 -6.04
N VAL A 115 -20.57 29.32 -5.19
CA VAL A 115 -20.37 29.34 -3.73
C VAL A 115 -20.50 27.92 -3.14
N VAL A 116 -21.51 27.16 -3.60
CA VAL A 116 -21.74 25.78 -3.11
C VAL A 116 -20.72 24.78 -3.67
N ALA A 117 -20.19 25.01 -4.88
CA ALA A 117 -19.12 24.19 -5.44
C ALA A 117 -17.80 24.38 -4.67
N ASN A 118 -17.47 25.62 -4.29
CA ASN A 118 -16.30 25.90 -3.47
C ASN A 118 -16.40 25.27 -2.08
N ASP A 119 -17.56 25.39 -1.42
CA ASP A 119 -17.76 24.78 -0.08
C ASP A 119 -17.65 23.25 -0.09
N ARG A 120 -18.12 22.59 -1.17
CA ARG A 120 -17.96 21.14 -1.33
C ARG A 120 -16.50 20.75 -1.58
N ALA A 121 -15.80 21.50 -2.42
CA ALA A 121 -14.39 21.26 -2.69
C ALA A 121 -13.53 21.41 -1.40
N TYR A 122 -13.83 22.41 -0.56
CA TYR A 122 -13.16 22.56 0.74
C TYR A 122 -13.44 21.38 1.68
N ARG A 123 -14.69 20.90 1.76
CA ARG A 123 -15.04 19.73 2.59
C ARG A 123 -14.30 18.47 2.16
N ASP A 124 -14.15 18.23 0.86
CA ASP A 124 -13.40 17.09 0.34
C ASP A 124 -11.90 17.18 0.69
N VAL A 125 -11.32 18.38 0.58
CA VAL A 125 -9.92 18.64 0.95
C VAL A 125 -9.69 18.44 2.45
N ASP A 126 -10.61 18.93 3.29
CA ASP A 126 -10.55 18.74 4.74
C ASP A 126 -10.69 17.26 5.12
N GLN A 127 -11.60 16.52 4.47
CA GLN A 127 -11.76 15.09 4.69
C GLN A 127 -10.50 14.29 4.30
N ARG A 128 -9.80 14.69 3.22
CA ARG A 128 -8.52 14.10 2.84
C ARG A 128 -7.47 14.32 3.92
N LEU A 129 -7.33 15.55 4.45
CA LEU A 129 -6.39 15.83 5.53
C LEU A 129 -6.68 14.94 6.76
N ARG A 130 -7.95 14.85 7.20
CA ARG A 130 -8.38 13.97 8.30
C ARG A 130 -8.06 12.50 8.05
N SER A 131 -8.17 12.04 6.80
CA SER A 131 -7.79 10.67 6.43
C SER A 131 -6.29 10.45 6.57
N HIS A 132 -5.46 11.41 6.15
CA HIS A 132 -4.01 11.30 6.32
C HIS A 132 -3.61 11.30 7.79
N VAL A 133 -4.16 12.21 8.60
CA VAL A 133 -3.92 12.27 10.06
C VAL A 133 -4.19 10.91 10.72
N ARG A 134 -5.32 10.26 10.40
CA ARG A 134 -5.66 8.93 10.92
C ARG A 134 -4.68 7.84 10.49
N ARG A 135 -4.22 7.87 9.23
CA ARG A 135 -3.23 6.89 8.73
C ARG A 135 -1.86 7.08 9.40
N ILE A 136 -1.42 8.33 9.56
CA ILE A 136 -0.15 8.65 10.24
C ILE A 136 -0.20 8.11 11.68
N GLN A 137 -1.29 8.34 12.39
CA GLN A 137 -1.49 7.79 13.73
C GLN A 137 -1.41 6.26 13.75
N ALA A 138 -2.09 5.58 12.83
CA ALA A 138 -2.04 4.12 12.73
C ALA A 138 -0.62 3.60 12.46
N TYR A 139 0.12 4.25 11.55
CA TYR A 139 1.50 3.87 11.24
C TYR A 139 2.46 4.14 12.40
N LEU A 140 2.27 5.21 13.16
CA LEU A 140 3.04 5.48 14.38
C LEU A 140 2.81 4.39 15.44
N VAL A 141 1.55 3.98 15.67
CA VAL A 141 1.23 2.88 16.59
C VAL A 141 1.87 1.57 16.14
N ALA A 142 1.88 1.30 14.83
CA ALA A 142 2.52 0.13 14.25
C ALA A 142 4.06 0.24 14.16
N SER A 143 4.68 1.33 14.63
CA SER A 143 6.12 1.64 14.49
C SER A 143 6.63 1.63 13.04
N GLN A 144 5.74 1.85 12.06
CA GLN A 144 6.05 1.90 10.63
C GLN A 144 6.46 3.32 10.23
N LEU A 145 7.63 3.77 10.71
CA LEU A 145 8.05 5.17 10.62
C LEU A 145 8.18 5.70 9.18
N SER A 146 8.70 4.90 8.24
CA SER A 146 8.82 5.31 6.83
C SER A 146 7.46 5.56 6.17
N GLN A 147 6.46 4.73 6.49
CA GLN A 147 5.10 4.90 5.98
C GLN A 147 4.41 6.10 6.63
N ALA A 148 4.65 6.30 7.93
CA ALA A 148 4.17 7.48 8.66
C ALA A 148 4.74 8.79 8.09
N ASP A 149 6.05 8.86 7.84
CA ASP A 149 6.71 10.01 7.20
C ASP A 149 6.13 10.28 5.81
N ALA A 150 6.03 9.26 4.96
CA ALA A 150 5.47 9.43 3.62
C ALA A 150 4.04 10.03 3.66
N GLN A 151 3.17 9.54 4.54
CA GLN A 151 1.83 10.11 4.69
C GLN A 151 1.85 11.53 5.27
N TYR A 152 2.80 11.82 6.16
CA TYR A 152 2.99 13.15 6.73
C TYR A 152 3.39 14.17 5.66
N GLN A 153 4.38 13.83 4.82
CA GLN A 153 4.81 14.70 3.70
C GLN A 153 3.65 14.97 2.73
N HIS A 154 2.81 13.96 2.44
CA HIS A 154 1.61 14.18 1.64
C HIS A 154 0.62 15.13 2.31
N ALA A 155 0.42 14.99 3.62
CA ALA A 155 -0.52 15.82 4.39
C ALA A 155 -0.10 17.30 4.45
N LEU A 156 1.21 17.59 4.51
CA LEU A 156 1.73 18.97 4.53
C LEU A 156 1.36 19.77 3.28
N ASN A 157 1.18 19.11 2.15
CA ASN A 157 0.85 19.76 0.88
C ASN A 157 -0.66 20.04 0.72
N ILE A 158 -1.50 19.60 1.68
CA ILE A 158 -2.95 19.75 1.60
C ILE A 158 -3.38 21.13 2.13
N ARG A 159 -3.91 21.97 1.24
CA ARG A 159 -4.44 23.30 1.58
C ARG A 159 -5.85 23.22 2.19
N SER A 160 -5.95 22.63 3.37
CA SER A 160 -7.19 22.49 4.15
C SER A 160 -7.50 23.76 4.97
N LYS A 161 -8.78 24.02 5.25
CA LYS A 161 -9.22 25.08 6.19
C LYS A 161 -9.48 24.51 7.60
N ASP A 162 -9.47 23.20 7.75
CA ASP A 162 -9.68 22.51 9.02
C ASP A 162 -8.50 22.73 9.99
N LEU A 163 -8.70 23.65 10.93
CA LEU A 163 -7.70 24.00 11.94
C LEU A 163 -7.41 22.83 12.90
N VAL A 164 -8.43 22.04 13.25
CA VAL A 164 -8.29 20.90 14.16
C VAL A 164 -7.40 19.84 13.51
N ALA A 165 -7.65 19.51 12.25
CA ALA A 165 -6.84 18.53 11.54
C ALA A 165 -5.40 19.02 11.30
N LYS A 166 -5.19 20.34 11.11
CA LYS A 166 -3.86 20.94 11.01
C LYS A 166 -3.10 20.90 12.33
N GLU A 167 -3.75 21.20 13.44
CA GLU A 167 -3.14 21.12 14.77
C GLU A 167 -2.77 19.68 15.12
N GLN A 168 -3.67 18.73 14.82
CA GLN A 168 -3.37 17.30 14.95
C GLN A 168 -2.17 16.90 14.09
N LEU A 169 -2.08 17.38 12.83
CA LEU A 169 -0.92 17.13 11.99
C LEU A 169 0.36 17.70 12.63
N ALA A 170 0.35 18.94 13.13
CA ALA A 170 1.52 19.51 13.81
C ALA A 170 1.96 18.68 15.03
N SER A 171 1.00 18.19 15.83
CA SER A 171 1.29 17.29 16.96
C SER A 171 1.92 15.97 16.54
N LEU A 172 1.56 15.46 15.35
CA LEU A 172 2.12 14.23 14.80
C LEU A 172 3.55 14.42 14.31
N GLY A 173 3.92 15.61 13.85
CA GLY A 173 5.32 15.95 13.54
C GLY A 173 6.23 15.78 14.75
N LYS A 174 5.81 16.27 15.92
CA LYS A 174 6.53 16.09 17.20
C LYS A 174 6.65 14.61 17.59
N LYS A 175 5.56 13.85 17.45
CA LYS A 175 5.57 12.40 17.72
C LYS A 175 6.50 11.64 16.78
N LEU A 176 6.53 12.02 15.50
CA LEU A 176 7.48 11.48 14.51
C LEU A 176 8.92 11.78 14.91
N ALA A 177 9.22 13.03 15.25
CA ALA A 177 10.54 13.44 15.74
C ALA A 177 10.98 12.56 16.92
N GLY A 178 10.15 12.49 17.97
CA GLY A 178 10.43 11.66 19.15
C GLY A 178 10.63 10.18 18.82
N SER A 179 9.86 9.62 17.89
CA SER A 179 9.98 8.21 17.48
C SER A 179 11.28 7.93 16.72
N TYR A 180 11.66 8.81 15.78
CA TYR A 180 12.94 8.72 15.07
C TYR A 180 14.13 8.87 16.02
N TYR A 181 14.07 9.83 16.95
CA TYR A 181 15.08 10.00 17.99
C TYR A 181 15.26 8.74 18.85
N GLN A 182 14.16 8.13 19.32
CA GLN A 182 14.22 6.90 20.10
C GLN A 182 14.81 5.73 19.31
N HIS A 183 14.42 5.56 18.04
CA HIS A 183 15.00 4.53 17.18
C HIS A 183 16.49 4.77 16.93
N ALA A 184 16.90 6.01 16.69
CA ALA A 184 18.32 6.34 16.54
C ALA A 184 19.13 5.94 17.77
N ARG A 185 18.64 6.27 18.97
CA ARG A 185 19.30 5.88 20.24
C ARG A 185 19.52 4.37 20.36
N ARG A 186 18.57 3.56 19.89
CA ARG A 186 18.71 2.09 19.89
C ARG A 186 19.76 1.62 18.89
N LEU A 187 19.83 2.26 17.72
CA LEU A 187 20.76 1.91 16.65
C LEU A 187 22.20 2.39 16.90
N MET A 188 22.41 3.34 17.81
CA MET A 188 23.74 3.91 18.12
C MET A 188 24.85 2.87 18.33
N ARG A 189 24.53 1.68 18.84
CA ARG A 189 25.51 0.61 19.14
C ARG A 189 25.64 -0.43 18.03
N SER A 190 24.63 -0.59 17.17
CA SER A 190 24.57 -1.66 16.17
C SER A 190 24.73 -1.15 14.74
N ASP A 191 24.18 0.03 14.44
CA ASP A 191 24.18 0.64 13.11
C ASP A 191 24.26 2.16 13.25
N LEU A 192 25.48 2.65 13.40
CA LEU A 192 25.77 4.07 13.63
C LEU A 192 25.34 4.95 12.45
N ASN A 193 25.44 4.45 11.22
CA ASN A 193 25.05 5.20 10.02
C ASN A 193 23.55 5.44 10.00
N LYS A 194 22.76 4.39 10.24
CA LYS A 194 21.30 4.51 10.31
C LYS A 194 20.84 5.33 11.51
N ALA A 195 21.57 5.28 12.64
CA ALA A 195 21.31 6.16 13.77
C ALA A 195 21.50 7.64 13.40
N ILE A 196 22.56 7.98 12.66
CA ILE A 196 22.81 9.35 12.15
C ILE A 196 21.66 9.79 11.23
N GLU A 197 21.24 8.95 10.29
CA GLU A 197 20.11 9.26 9.40
C GLU A 197 18.83 9.56 10.18
N TYR A 198 18.48 8.73 11.15
CA TYR A 198 17.27 8.91 11.97
C TYR A 198 17.35 10.17 12.85
N LEU A 199 18.53 10.55 13.34
CA LEU A 199 18.70 11.83 14.05
C LEU A 199 18.50 13.03 13.12
N GLN A 200 19.00 12.96 11.89
CA GLN A 200 18.78 14.02 10.89
C GLN A 200 17.29 14.16 10.56
N ILE A 201 16.58 13.04 10.40
CA ILE A 201 15.12 13.05 10.16
C ILE A 201 14.39 13.64 11.36
N SER A 202 14.74 13.23 12.59
CA SER A 202 14.15 13.79 13.82
C SER A 202 14.27 15.32 13.86
N LEU A 203 15.48 15.84 13.59
CA LEU A 203 15.77 17.27 13.61
C LEU A 203 15.07 18.06 12.49
N ARG A 204 14.69 17.40 11.39
CA ARG A 204 13.90 18.02 10.33
C ARG A 204 12.48 18.35 10.80
N TYR A 205 11.92 17.56 11.70
CA TYR A 205 10.57 17.78 12.22
C TYR A 205 10.56 18.69 13.44
N GLU A 206 11.46 18.45 14.39
CA GLU A 206 11.55 19.25 15.61
C GLU A 206 13.03 19.48 15.95
N PRO A 207 13.51 20.74 15.94
CA PRO A 207 14.84 21.04 16.39
C PRO A 207 14.91 20.80 17.90
N ASP A 208 15.78 19.86 18.30
CA ASP A 208 15.99 19.48 19.69
C ASP A 208 17.48 19.41 19.99
N ASP A 209 17.93 20.11 21.03
CA ASP A 209 19.34 20.21 21.42
C ASP A 209 19.92 18.85 21.80
N ALA A 210 19.09 17.96 22.37
CA ALA A 210 19.53 16.61 22.71
C ALA A 210 19.77 15.76 21.46
N ALA A 211 18.88 15.82 20.46
CA ALA A 211 19.08 15.20 19.17
C ALA A 211 20.28 15.78 18.40
N GLN A 212 20.51 17.10 18.45
CA GLN A 212 21.67 17.74 17.83
C GLN A 212 22.99 17.29 18.47
N SER A 213 23.06 17.34 19.81
CA SER A 213 24.23 16.90 20.57
C SER A 213 24.56 15.43 20.30
N LEU A 214 23.53 14.58 20.23
CA LEU A 214 23.70 13.17 19.92
C LEU A 214 24.21 12.98 18.47
N LEU A 215 23.65 13.70 17.50
CA LEU A 215 24.10 13.65 16.10
C LEU A 215 25.58 14.04 15.94
N GLN A 216 26.02 15.10 16.62
CA GLN A 216 27.42 15.51 16.60
C GLN A 216 28.34 14.42 17.16
N ARG A 217 27.97 13.82 18.30
CA ARG A 217 28.72 12.70 18.90
C ARG A 217 28.76 11.49 17.96
N SER A 218 27.63 11.13 17.34
CA SER A 218 27.56 10.00 16.41
C SER A 218 28.49 10.19 15.22
N ARG A 219 28.57 11.40 14.66
CA ARG A 219 29.49 11.72 13.56
C ARG A 219 30.95 11.59 13.98
N LEU A 220 31.30 12.10 15.15
CA LEU A 220 32.67 11.97 15.69
C LEU A 220 33.07 10.50 15.89
N ILE A 221 32.17 9.67 16.44
CA ILE A 221 32.41 8.23 16.59
C ILE A 221 32.63 7.58 15.22
N ARG A 222 31.79 7.89 14.23
CA ARG A 222 31.91 7.36 12.87
C ARG A 222 33.26 7.73 12.25
N ASP A 223 33.65 9.00 12.35
CA ASP A 223 34.89 9.51 11.75
C ASP A 223 36.13 8.92 12.44
N ASN A 224 36.05 8.60 13.73
CA ASN A 224 37.12 7.86 14.42
C ASN A 224 37.19 6.39 13.99
N LEU A 225 36.04 5.73 13.81
CA LEU A 225 35.99 4.35 13.33
C LEU A 225 36.56 4.22 11.91
N THR A 226 36.24 5.16 11.01
CA THR A 226 36.77 5.14 9.64
C THR A 226 38.28 5.35 9.59
N LYS A 227 38.84 6.22 10.44
CA LYS A 227 40.30 6.39 10.56
C LYS A 227 41.01 5.13 11.02
N ILE A 228 40.44 4.39 11.97
CA ILE A 228 41.00 3.12 12.47
C ILE A 228 40.94 2.04 11.38
N GLN A 229 39.87 2.01 10.59
CA GLN A 229 39.65 0.99 9.55
C GLN A 229 40.44 1.26 8.26
N GLY A 230 40.62 2.54 7.88
CA GLY A 230 41.36 2.93 6.67
C GLY A 230 42.88 3.13 6.87
N GLY A 231 43.37 3.01 8.10
CA GLY A 231 44.79 3.05 8.46
C GLY A 231 45.45 1.67 8.58
N ARG A 232 44.79 0.61 8.10
CA ARG A 232 45.33 -0.76 7.93
C ARG A 232 45.44 -1.07 6.45
#